data_AF-V4HDA5-F1
#
_entry.id   AF-V4HDA5-F1
#
_cell.length_a   1.000
_cell.length_b   1.000
_cell.length_c   1.000
_cell.angle_alpha   90.00
_cell.angle_beta   90.00
_cell.angle_gamma   90.00
#
_symmetry.space_group_name_H-M   'P 1'
#
loop_
_entity.id
_entity.type
_entity.pdbx_description
1 polymer ?
#
loop_
_entity_poly.entity_id
_entity_poly.type
_entity_poly.pdbx_seq_one_letter_code
_entity_poly.pdbx_strand_id
1 'polypeptide(L)'
;MPDPSFPWATLPESVRLPFEQPRIEHWPVSYTIGIWLWIIGFPSLFLAGYRRYGTRTPFGSTLWLAGLPTLAMGGWTTYCRFLWPKLRPPTWNAPSYTFVCWLYCSSYDVTWSNTAYVVALFGIVGTILAVRRRKGAGYVLLGFGLLALPLGLPAVYEGYRRTTQTVT
;
A
#
# COMPACT_ATOMS: atom_id res chain seq x y z
N MET A 1 -21.70 -20.19 5.02
CA MET A 1 -20.73 -21.20 5.50
C MET A 1 -19.57 -20.50 6.22
N PRO A 2 -18.94 -21.13 7.24
CA PRO A 2 -17.65 -20.71 7.80
C PRO A 2 -16.63 -20.46 6.69
N ASP A 3 -15.83 -19.40 6.79
CA ASP A 3 -14.61 -19.33 5.97
C ASP A 3 -13.71 -20.50 6.39
N PRO A 4 -13.41 -21.47 5.50
CA PRO A 4 -12.57 -22.61 5.85
C PRO A 4 -11.15 -22.21 6.26
N SER A 5 -10.76 -20.96 5.98
CA SER A 5 -9.48 -20.38 6.38
C SER A 5 -9.45 -19.95 7.86
N PHE A 6 -10.62 -19.75 8.51
CA PHE A 6 -10.75 -19.32 9.91
C PHE A 6 -11.87 -20.06 10.66
N PRO A 7 -11.80 -21.40 10.78
CA PRO A 7 -12.84 -22.19 11.45
C PRO A 7 -12.97 -21.86 12.96
N TRP A 8 -11.94 -21.26 13.55
CA TRP A 8 -11.91 -20.83 14.94
C TRP A 8 -12.55 -19.45 15.18
N ALA A 9 -12.82 -18.67 14.13
CA ALA A 9 -13.43 -17.34 14.23
C ALA A 9 -14.92 -17.35 13.88
N THR A 10 -15.52 -18.52 13.69
CA THR A 10 -16.96 -18.62 13.44
C THR A 10 -17.79 -18.48 14.70
N LEU A 11 -18.93 -17.81 14.54
CA LEU A 11 -19.97 -17.73 15.54
C LEU A 11 -20.46 -19.14 15.96
N PRO A 12 -20.77 -19.36 17.26
CA PRO A 12 -21.42 -20.57 17.74
C PRO A 12 -22.70 -20.88 16.96
N GLU A 13 -23.03 -22.16 16.82
CA GLU A 13 -24.17 -22.60 16.00
C GLU A 13 -25.50 -21.94 16.38
N SER A 14 -25.69 -21.67 17.67
CA SER A 14 -26.88 -21.00 18.23
C SER A 14 -27.08 -19.54 17.80
N VAL A 15 -26.04 -18.89 17.28
CA VAL A 15 -26.09 -17.49 16.81
C VAL A 15 -25.79 -17.37 15.31
N ARG A 16 -25.71 -18.49 14.60
CA ARG A 16 -25.65 -18.49 13.14
C ARG A 16 -27.05 -18.20 12.59
N LEU A 17 -27.10 -17.34 11.58
CA LEU A 17 -28.34 -17.06 10.88
C LEU A 17 -28.77 -18.32 10.09
N PRO A 18 -30.08 -18.64 10.03
CA PRO A 18 -30.60 -19.87 9.41
C PRO A 18 -30.58 -19.84 7.87
N PHE A 19 -29.84 -18.90 7.27
CA PHE A 19 -29.61 -18.81 5.84
C PHE A 19 -28.11 -18.84 5.58
N GLU A 20 -27.70 -19.50 4.49
CA GLU A 20 -26.32 -19.39 4.03
C GLU A 20 -26.07 -17.94 3.65
N GLN A 21 -25.22 -17.24 4.42
CA GLN A 21 -24.66 -15.99 3.93
C GLN A 21 -24.01 -16.30 2.57
N PRO A 22 -24.37 -15.55 1.51
CA PRO A 22 -23.69 -15.70 0.24
C PRO A 22 -22.20 -15.63 0.55
N ARG A 23 -21.43 -16.61 0.04
CA ARG A 23 -19.99 -16.44 -0.04
C ARG A 23 -19.78 -15.05 -0.62
N ILE A 24 -18.75 -14.36 -0.15
CA ILE A 24 -18.30 -13.14 -0.82
C ILE A 24 -17.71 -13.58 -2.18
N GLU A 25 -18.52 -14.18 -3.03
CA GLU A 25 -18.37 -14.22 -4.47
C GLU A 25 -18.75 -12.83 -4.91
N HIS A 26 -17.89 -11.86 -4.56
CA HIS A 26 -17.88 -10.61 -5.28
C HIS A 26 -17.82 -11.01 -6.75
N TRP A 27 -18.84 -10.58 -7.51
CA TRP A 27 -18.87 -10.80 -8.94
C TRP A 27 -17.48 -10.44 -9.49
N PRO A 28 -16.78 -11.31 -10.23
CA PRO A 28 -15.36 -11.13 -10.53
C PRO A 28 -15.02 -9.73 -11.06
N VAL A 29 -15.96 -9.12 -11.78
CA VAL A 29 -15.90 -7.75 -12.28
C VAL A 29 -15.92 -6.71 -11.16
N SER A 30 -16.86 -6.76 -10.21
CA SER A 30 -16.94 -5.75 -9.14
C SER A 30 -15.74 -5.81 -8.20
N TYR A 31 -15.24 -7.01 -7.92
CA TYR A 31 -14.00 -7.22 -7.18
C TYR A 31 -12.79 -6.65 -7.91
N THR A 32 -12.65 -6.98 -9.21
CA THR A 32 -11.55 -6.51 -10.03
C THR A 32 -11.57 -4.99 -10.12
N ILE A 33 -12.73 -4.39 -10.44
CA ILE A 33 -12.89 -2.93 -10.47
C ILE A 33 -12.54 -2.32 -9.11
N GLY A 34 -13.03 -2.90 -8.02
CA GLY A 34 -12.68 -2.45 -6.66
C GLY A 34 -11.18 -2.40 -6.45
N ILE A 35 -10.47 -3.49 -6.74
CA ILE A 35 -9.01 -3.55 -6.61
C ILE A 35 -8.31 -2.47 -7.45
N TRP A 36 -8.68 -2.30 -8.72
CA TRP A 36 -8.04 -1.30 -9.58
C TRP A 36 -8.33 0.13 -9.12
N LEU A 37 -9.53 0.41 -8.63
CA LEU A 37 -9.87 1.69 -8.01
C LEU A 37 -9.02 1.94 -6.76
N TRP A 38 -8.74 0.92 -5.95
CA TRP A 38 -7.80 1.05 -4.83
C TRP A 38 -6.37 1.34 -5.33
N ILE A 39 -5.86 0.53 -6.27
CA ILE A 39 -4.50 0.66 -6.84
C ILE A 39 -4.24 2.07 -7.38
N ILE A 40 -5.19 2.63 -8.13
CA ILE A 40 -5.05 3.95 -8.78
C ILE A 40 -5.47 5.08 -7.82
N GLY A 41 -6.44 4.81 -6.95
CA GLY A 41 -7.05 5.79 -6.07
C GLY A 41 -6.09 6.33 -5.00
N PHE A 42 -5.27 5.50 -4.37
CA PHE A 42 -4.37 5.98 -3.32
C PHE A 42 -3.26 6.92 -3.80
N PRO A 43 -2.48 6.58 -4.85
CA PRO A 43 -1.54 7.54 -5.44
C PRO A 43 -2.22 8.87 -5.80
N SER A 44 -3.42 8.78 -6.39
CA SER A 44 -4.21 9.94 -6.81
C SER A 44 -4.67 10.78 -5.62
N LEU A 45 -5.08 10.14 -4.52
CA LEU A 45 -5.46 10.80 -3.27
C LEU A 45 -4.31 11.61 -2.69
N PHE A 46 -3.10 11.04 -2.66
CA PHE A 46 -1.92 11.74 -2.16
C PHE A 46 -1.52 12.91 -3.05
N LEU A 47 -1.58 12.75 -4.37
CA LEU A 47 -1.34 13.84 -5.33
C LEU A 47 -2.38 14.96 -5.22
N ALA A 48 -3.66 14.61 -5.08
CA ALA A 48 -4.73 15.58 -4.89
C ALA A 48 -4.59 16.33 -3.56
N GLY A 49 -4.25 15.60 -2.49
CA GLY A 49 -3.95 16.18 -1.18
C GLY A 49 -2.74 17.11 -1.21
N TYR A 50 -1.67 16.73 -1.90
CA TYR A 50 -0.53 17.60 -2.16
C TYR A 50 -0.95 18.88 -2.90
N ARG A 51 -1.73 18.78 -3.98
CA ARG A 51 -2.21 19.96 -4.72
C ARG A 51 -3.02 20.92 -3.85
N ARG A 52 -3.85 20.39 -2.95
CA ARG A 52 -4.76 21.19 -2.12
C ARG A 52 -4.13 21.72 -0.83
N TYR A 53 -3.19 20.97 -0.25
CA TYR A 53 -2.69 21.21 1.11
C TYR A 53 -1.16 21.26 1.22
N GLY A 54 -0.43 20.97 0.13
CA GLY A 54 1.02 20.77 0.14
C GLY A 54 1.85 22.00 0.53
N THR A 55 1.30 23.20 0.37
CA THR A 55 1.94 24.48 0.74
C THR A 55 1.51 25.02 2.10
N ARG A 56 0.55 24.38 2.78
CA ARG A 56 0.03 24.88 4.07
C ARG A 56 1.00 24.72 5.22
N THR A 57 1.98 23.83 5.11
CA THR A 57 3.01 23.62 6.13
C THR A 57 4.38 23.52 5.46
N PRO A 58 5.49 23.87 6.17
CA PRO A 58 6.85 23.80 5.61
C PRO A 58 7.26 22.40 5.11
N PHE A 59 6.60 21.35 5.60
CA PHE A 59 6.87 19.96 5.22
C PHE A 59 5.74 19.32 4.41
N GLY A 60 4.70 20.08 4.04
CA GLY A 60 3.48 19.56 3.41
C GLY A 60 3.78 18.73 2.16
N SER A 61 4.69 19.21 1.31
CA SER A 61 5.13 18.44 0.14
C SER A 61 5.74 17.09 0.50
N THR A 62 6.66 17.06 1.47
CA THR A 62 7.33 15.81 1.90
C THR A 62 6.33 14.85 2.53
N LEU A 63 5.43 15.37 3.35
CA LEU A 63 4.40 14.59 4.02
C LEU A 63 3.46 13.95 2.99
N TRP A 64 2.89 14.74 2.08
CA TRP A 64 1.93 14.23 1.10
C TRP A 64 2.56 13.30 0.07
N LEU A 65 3.76 13.61 -0.40
CA LEU A 65 4.36 12.89 -1.52
C LEU A 65 5.26 11.72 -1.10
N ALA A 66 5.75 11.68 0.13
CA ALA A 66 6.62 10.60 0.60
C ALA A 66 6.12 9.97 1.90
N GLY A 67 5.81 10.80 2.91
CA GLY A 67 5.43 10.33 4.24
C GLY A 67 4.13 9.53 4.25
N LEU A 68 3.06 10.05 3.67
CA LEU A 68 1.76 9.38 3.63
C LEU A 68 1.78 8.09 2.78
N PRO A 69 2.37 8.06 1.56
CA PRO A 69 2.57 6.81 0.84
C PRO A 69 3.37 5.77 1.65
N THR A 70 4.42 6.20 2.37
CA THR A 70 5.22 5.32 3.23
C THR A 70 4.39 4.74 4.36
N LEU A 71 3.64 5.58 5.08
CA LEU A 71 2.77 5.16 6.18
C LEU A 71 1.68 4.20 5.68
N ALA A 72 1.11 4.50 4.51
CA ALA A 72 0.11 3.65 3.89
C ALA A 72 0.69 2.27 3.52
N MET A 73 1.88 2.24 2.92
CA MET A 73 2.59 0.99 2.61
C MET A 73 2.83 0.15 3.87
N GLY A 74 3.37 0.74 4.93
CA GLY A 74 3.62 0.05 6.18
C GLY A 74 2.33 -0.45 6.86
N GLY A 75 1.31 0.41 6.90
CA GLY A 75 0.01 0.09 7.48
C GLY A 75 -0.67 -1.08 6.75
N TRP A 76 -0.74 -1.03 5.42
CA TRP A 76 -1.32 -2.13 4.65
C TRP A 76 -0.46 -3.37 4.66
N THR A 77 0.88 -3.27 4.66
CA THR A 77 1.75 -4.46 4.82
C THR A 77 1.43 -5.17 6.13
N THR A 78 1.27 -4.39 7.21
CA THR A 78 0.94 -4.91 8.54
C THR A 78 -0.45 -5.55 8.55
N TYR A 79 -1.45 -4.85 8.03
CA TYR A 79 -2.81 -5.35 7.89
C TYR A 79 -2.87 -6.65 7.09
N CYS A 80 -2.24 -6.69 5.91
CA CYS A 80 -2.20 -7.87 5.05
C CYS A 80 -1.50 -9.06 5.70
N ARG A 81 -0.46 -8.83 6.50
CA ARG A 81 0.25 -9.90 7.18
C ARG A 81 -0.58 -10.54 8.29
N PHE A 82 -1.12 -9.72 9.18
CA PHE A 82 -1.69 -10.21 10.43
C PHE A 82 -3.21 -10.36 10.40
N LEU A 83 -3.91 -9.47 9.71
CA LEU A 83 -5.37 -9.36 9.80
C LEU A 83 -6.08 -9.91 8.56
N TRP A 84 -5.43 -9.89 7.39
CA TRP A 84 -6.07 -10.33 6.16
C TRP A 84 -6.21 -11.86 6.05
N PRO A 85 -7.41 -12.36 5.70
CA PRO A 85 -7.68 -13.73 5.30
C PRO A 85 -6.86 -14.23 4.11
N LYS A 86 -6.08 -15.31 4.29
CA LYS A 86 -5.27 -15.88 3.20
C LYS A 86 -6.10 -16.91 2.45
N LEU A 87 -6.46 -16.59 1.21
CA LEU A 87 -7.21 -17.47 0.32
C LEU A 87 -6.39 -18.73 0.01
N ARG A 88 -7.01 -19.90 0.02
CA ARG A 88 -6.37 -21.14 -0.47
C ARG A 88 -7.28 -21.81 -1.52
N PRO A 89 -6.77 -22.08 -2.73
CA PRO A 89 -5.41 -21.83 -3.21
C PRO A 89 -5.11 -20.32 -3.44
N PRO A 90 -3.83 -19.91 -3.48
CA PRO A 90 -3.47 -18.54 -3.84
C PRO A 90 -4.00 -18.17 -5.22
N THR A 91 -4.40 -16.90 -5.40
CA THR A 91 -4.97 -16.41 -6.66
C THR A 91 -4.19 -15.23 -7.20
N TRP A 92 -4.07 -15.14 -8.52
CA TRP A 92 -3.36 -14.05 -9.17
C TRP A 92 -4.09 -12.70 -9.06
N ASN A 93 -5.41 -12.71 -8.85
CA ASN A 93 -6.24 -11.51 -8.75
C ASN A 93 -6.38 -11.01 -7.31
N ALA A 94 -5.35 -11.16 -6.48
CA ALA A 94 -5.41 -10.73 -5.10
C ALA A 94 -5.25 -9.20 -4.98
N PRO A 95 -5.86 -8.54 -3.97
CA PRO A 95 -5.81 -7.11 -3.84
C PRO A 95 -4.37 -6.68 -3.52
N SER A 96 -3.93 -5.59 -4.14
CA SER A 96 -2.58 -5.08 -3.94
C SER A 96 -2.56 -3.56 -3.98
N TYR A 97 -1.57 -2.98 -3.30
CA TYR A 97 -1.27 -1.54 -3.36
C TYR A 97 0.13 -1.29 -3.96
N THR A 98 0.96 -2.33 -4.04
CA THR A 98 2.26 -2.33 -4.71
C THR A 98 2.48 -3.66 -5.43
N PHE A 99 3.40 -3.71 -6.38
CA PHE A 99 3.83 -4.97 -7.00
C PHE A 99 4.36 -5.99 -5.98
N VAL A 100 5.15 -5.56 -4.99
CA VAL A 100 5.66 -6.44 -3.92
C VAL A 100 4.51 -6.99 -3.07
N CYS A 101 3.52 -6.16 -2.75
CA CYS A 101 2.31 -6.63 -2.06
C CYS A 101 1.53 -7.63 -2.92
N TRP A 102 1.42 -7.41 -4.23
CA TRP A 102 0.77 -8.34 -5.12
C TRP A 102 1.44 -9.72 -5.10
N LEU A 103 2.77 -9.77 -5.13
CA LEU A 103 3.54 -11.01 -5.00
C LEU A 103 3.27 -11.72 -3.67
N TYR A 104 3.17 -10.98 -2.56
CA TYR A 104 2.77 -11.57 -1.28
C TYR A 104 1.34 -12.11 -1.34
N CYS A 105 0.38 -11.35 -1.86
CA CYS A 105 -1.02 -11.76 -1.89
C CYS A 105 -1.30 -12.89 -2.90
N SER A 106 -0.48 -13.05 -3.95
CA SER A 106 -0.64 -14.10 -4.96
C SER A 106 0.10 -15.40 -4.64
N SER A 107 1.01 -15.39 -3.66
CA SER A 107 1.78 -16.58 -3.24
C SER A 107 1.64 -16.93 -1.76
N TYR A 108 1.30 -15.96 -0.92
CA TYR A 108 1.40 -15.98 0.54
C TYR A 108 2.79 -16.32 1.10
N ASP A 109 3.85 -16.11 0.31
CA ASP A 109 5.23 -16.30 0.75
C ASP A 109 5.70 -15.11 1.62
N VAL A 110 6.14 -15.42 2.84
CA VAL A 110 6.58 -14.44 3.84
C VAL A 110 7.75 -13.57 3.36
N THR A 111 8.57 -14.05 2.43
CA THR A 111 9.68 -13.27 1.85
C THR A 111 9.18 -11.98 1.21
N TRP A 112 8.06 -12.00 0.48
CA TRP A 112 7.48 -10.80 -0.13
C TRP A 112 6.95 -9.81 0.90
N SER A 113 6.33 -10.30 1.99
CA SER A 113 5.90 -9.44 3.09
C SER A 113 7.10 -8.78 3.79
N ASN A 114 8.20 -9.50 3.99
CA ASN A 114 9.43 -8.94 4.54
C ASN A 114 10.03 -7.89 3.61
N THR A 115 10.07 -8.16 2.29
CA THR A 115 10.51 -7.20 1.27
C THR A 115 9.65 -5.94 1.30
N ALA A 116 8.33 -6.05 1.46
CA ALA A 116 7.45 -4.89 1.59
C ALA A 116 7.82 -4.01 2.81
N TYR A 117 8.16 -4.61 3.96
CA TYR A 117 8.68 -3.84 5.10
C TYR A 117 10.02 -3.18 4.84
N VAL A 118 10.92 -3.83 4.10
CA VAL A 118 12.20 -3.22 3.69
C VAL A 118 11.95 -2.00 2.80
N VAL A 119 11.04 -2.11 1.83
CA VAL A 119 10.67 -0.96 0.97
C VAL A 119 10.01 0.15 1.80
N ALA A 120 9.13 -0.19 2.75
CA ALA A 120 8.56 0.80 3.67
C ALA A 120 9.65 1.49 4.52
N LEU A 121 10.67 0.76 4.97
CA LEU A 121 11.82 1.33 5.68
C LEU A 121 12.60 2.32 4.78
N PHE A 122 12.83 2.00 3.50
CA PHE A 122 13.39 2.95 2.54
C PHE A 122 12.54 4.23 2.45
N GLY A 123 11.21 4.10 2.44
CA GLY A 123 10.29 5.24 2.47
C GLY A 123 10.43 6.08 3.75
N ILE A 124 10.57 5.45 4.92
CA ILE A 124 10.79 6.13 6.20
C ILE A 124 12.10 6.91 6.16
N VAL A 125 13.19 6.26 5.76
CA VAL A 125 14.52 6.88 5.64
C VAL A 125 14.47 8.04 4.65
N GLY A 126 13.89 7.84 3.46
CA GLY A 126 13.74 8.88 2.45
C GLY A 126 12.94 10.08 2.96
N THR A 127 11.85 9.84 3.67
CA THR A 127 11.03 10.89 4.30
C THR A 127 11.82 11.67 5.34
N ILE A 128 12.53 11.00 6.24
CA ILE A 128 13.35 11.65 7.28
C ILE A 128 14.47 12.49 6.64
N LEU A 129 15.16 11.96 5.64
CA LEU A 129 16.21 12.69 4.91
C LEU A 129 15.65 13.92 4.19
N ALA A 130 14.46 13.79 3.59
CA ALA A 130 13.78 14.86 2.89
C ALA A 130 13.30 15.98 3.84
N VAL A 131 12.80 15.64 5.03
CA VAL A 131 12.47 16.60 6.10
C VAL A 131 13.72 17.32 6.60
N ARG A 132 14.82 16.57 6.80
CA ARG A 132 16.11 17.11 7.26
C ARG A 132 16.91 17.82 6.15
N ARG A 133 16.35 17.96 4.94
CA ARG A 133 16.98 18.61 3.78
C ARG A 133 18.39 18.10 3.47
N ARG A 134 18.62 16.78 3.63
CA ARG A 134 19.93 16.17 3.37
C ARG A 134 20.19 16.02 1.88
N LYS A 135 21.45 16.19 1.47
CA LYS A 135 21.90 15.85 0.11
C LYS A 135 21.60 14.37 -0.17
N GLY A 136 21.12 14.07 -1.38
CA GLY A 136 20.76 12.72 -1.80
C GLY A 136 19.35 12.24 -1.41
N ALA A 137 18.57 13.03 -0.66
CA ALA A 137 17.19 12.66 -0.32
C ALA A 137 16.33 12.36 -1.58
N GLY A 138 16.55 13.08 -2.68
CA GLY A 138 15.85 12.84 -3.95
C GLY A 138 16.06 11.42 -4.50
N TYR A 139 17.29 10.90 -4.47
CA TYR A 139 17.59 9.54 -4.94
C TYR A 139 16.95 8.46 -4.06
N VAL A 140 16.95 8.66 -2.74
CA VAL A 140 16.29 7.71 -1.81
C VAL A 140 14.78 7.70 -2.04
N LEU A 141 14.17 8.86 -2.28
CA LEU A 141 12.75 8.96 -2.63
C LEU A 141 12.41 8.31 -3.98
N LEU A 142 13.28 8.46 -4.99
CA LEU A 142 13.15 7.75 -6.26
C LEU A 142 13.22 6.23 -6.06
N GLY A 143 14.20 5.76 -5.30
CA GLY A 143 14.34 4.33 -4.97
C GLY A 143 13.09 3.78 -4.30
N PHE A 144 12.60 4.43 -3.25
CA PHE A 144 11.33 4.07 -2.61
C PHE A 144 10.17 4.10 -3.60
N GLY A 145 10.01 5.20 -4.35
CA GLY A 145 8.89 5.40 -5.26
C GLY A 145 8.80 4.33 -6.35
N LEU A 146 9.94 3.93 -6.92
CA LEU A 146 10.02 2.87 -7.93
C LEU A 146 9.74 1.48 -7.34
N LEU A 147 10.31 1.17 -6.17
CA LEU A 147 10.09 -0.11 -5.49
C LEU A 147 8.66 -0.27 -4.97
N ALA A 148 7.98 0.85 -4.68
CA ALA A 148 6.62 0.89 -4.18
C ALA A 148 5.58 1.15 -5.27
N LEU A 149 5.89 0.98 -6.56
CA LEU A 149 4.89 1.21 -7.61
C LEU A 149 3.67 0.27 -7.47
N PRO A 150 2.44 0.78 -7.72
CA PRO A 150 2.12 2.16 -8.12
C PRO A 150 1.93 3.14 -6.96
N LEU A 151 1.78 2.67 -5.72
CA LEU A 151 1.64 3.53 -4.52
C LEU A 151 2.70 4.63 -4.41
N GLY A 152 3.93 4.31 -4.81
CA GLY A 152 5.10 5.18 -4.73
C GLY A 152 5.18 6.28 -5.79
N LEU A 153 4.24 6.38 -6.74
CA LEU A 153 4.23 7.42 -7.78
C LEU A 153 4.39 8.87 -7.23
N PRO A 154 3.72 9.27 -6.13
CA PRO A 154 3.92 10.60 -5.55
C PRO A 154 5.38 10.82 -5.10
N ALA A 155 6.03 9.77 -4.59
CA ALA A 155 7.42 9.84 -4.14
C ALA A 155 8.41 9.89 -5.30
N VAL A 156 8.10 9.22 -6.43
CA VAL A 156 8.85 9.38 -7.68
C VAL A 156 8.82 10.84 -8.13
N TYR A 157 7.64 11.46 -8.13
CA TYR A 157 7.49 12.86 -8.51
C TYR A 157 8.28 13.80 -7.59
N GLU A 158 8.21 13.61 -6.27
CA GLU A 158 8.97 14.42 -5.31
C GLU A 158 10.49 14.21 -5.44
N GLY A 159 10.91 12.95 -5.61
CA GLY A 159 12.31 12.58 -5.79
C GLY A 159 12.90 13.22 -7.05
N TYR A 160 12.19 13.10 -8.17
CA TYR A 160 12.56 13.73 -9.44
C TYR A 160 12.71 15.25 -9.30
N ARG A 161 11.71 15.93 -8.73
CA ARG A 161 11.75 17.38 -8.53
C ARG A 161 12.97 17.83 -7.73
N ARG A 162 13.32 17.09 -6.67
CA ARG A 162 14.49 17.40 -5.82
C ARG A 162 15.81 17.13 -6.52
N THR A 163 15.91 16.04 -7.28
CA THR A 163 17.15 15.75 -8.02
C THR A 163 17.42 16.82 -9.07
N THR A 164 16.40 17.29 -9.80
CA THR A 164 16.59 18.32 -10.83
C THR A 164 16.93 19.68 -10.23
N GLN A 165 16.30 20.07 -9.12
CA GLN A 165 16.62 21.31 -8.40
C GLN A 165 18.02 21.34 -7.78
N THR A 166 18.67 20.19 -7.59
CA THR A 166 20.03 20.13 -7.03
C THR A 166 21.10 20.30 -8.13
N VAL A 167 20.73 20.12 -9.40
CA VAL A 167 21.64 20.18 -10.55
C VAL A 167 21.72 21.60 -11.15
N THR A 168 20.70 22.43 -10.93
CA THR A 168 20.64 23.86 -11.28
C THR A 168 21.07 24.74 -10.11
#